data_AF-A0A6N7L4G8-F1
#
_entry.id   AF-A0A6N7L4G8-F1
#
_cell.length_a   1.000
_cell.length_b   1.000
_cell.length_c   1.000
_cell.angle_alpha   90.00
_cell.angle_beta   90.00
_cell.angle_gamma   90.00
#
_symmetry.space_group_name_H-M   'P 1'
#
loop_
_entity.id
_entity.type
_entity.pdbx_description
1 polymer ?
#
loop_
_entity_poly.entity_id
_entity_poly.type
_entity_poly.pdbx_seq_one_letter_code
_entity_poly.pdbx_strand_id
1 'polypeptide(L)'
;MPEEYFGALLAAAVYDPNPSFNRRLVEPALLAFGRRRVRMALLGWLETGTDVERAGAARAWYWTALTVDDGRTAIGADDGASIRDAWHAAALREFVTNENVDVRRSILPGLPLVLRAYPAELHPLVEHAVEIALAHPDEYIRQRAETQVSL
;
A
#
# COMPACT_ATOMS: atom_id res chain seq x y z
N MET A 1 12.41 -21.21 -0.76
CA MET A 1 11.29 -21.46 -1.69
C MET A 1 11.84 -21.36 -3.11
N PRO A 2 11.46 -22.23 -4.05
CA PRO A 2 11.87 -22.11 -5.45
C PRO A 2 11.44 -20.77 -6.08
N GLU A 3 12.24 -20.29 -7.01
CA GLU A 3 12.14 -18.96 -7.64
C GLU A 3 10.86 -18.83 -8.49
N GLU A 4 10.46 -19.92 -9.15
CA GLU A 4 9.26 -20.02 -9.98
C GLU A 4 7.96 -19.75 -9.20
N TYR A 5 7.98 -19.90 -7.87
CA TYR A 5 6.80 -19.64 -7.04
C TYR A 5 6.61 -18.17 -6.69
N PHE A 6 7.61 -17.31 -6.92
CA PHE A 6 7.50 -15.89 -6.54
C PHE A 6 6.27 -15.23 -7.19
N GLY A 7 6.13 -15.36 -8.51
CA GLY A 7 5.03 -14.75 -9.26
C GLY A 7 3.66 -15.31 -8.85
N ALA A 8 3.54 -16.63 -8.76
CA ALA A 8 2.30 -17.30 -8.39
C ALA A 8 1.85 -16.95 -6.95
N LEU A 9 2.79 -16.92 -6.00
CA LEU A 9 2.51 -16.57 -4.61
C LEU A 9 2.06 -15.11 -4.48
N LEU A 10 2.72 -14.20 -5.18
CA LEU A 10 2.36 -12.78 -5.11
C LEU A 10 1.02 -12.51 -5.81
N ALA A 11 0.77 -13.14 -6.96
CA ALA A 11 -0.52 -13.05 -7.63
C ALA A 11 -1.64 -13.57 -6.71
N ALA A 12 -1.44 -14.72 -6.05
CA ALA A 12 -2.39 -15.24 -5.08
C ALA A 12 -2.67 -14.24 -3.94
N ALA A 13 -1.63 -13.58 -3.41
CA ALA A 13 -1.80 -12.55 -2.38
C ALA A 13 -2.57 -11.32 -2.86
N VAL A 14 -2.41 -10.94 -4.13
CA VAL A 14 -3.11 -9.81 -4.76
C VAL A 14 -4.59 -10.14 -5.01
N TYR A 15 -4.88 -11.29 -5.61
CA TYR A 15 -6.26 -11.65 -5.94
C TYR A 15 -7.08 -12.15 -4.75
N ASP A 16 -6.48 -12.38 -3.58
CA ASP A 16 -7.23 -12.77 -2.38
C ASP A 16 -8.10 -11.60 -1.87
N PRO A 17 -9.44 -11.76 -1.84
CA PRO A 17 -10.34 -10.69 -1.42
C PRO A 17 -10.35 -10.49 0.10
N ASN A 18 -9.81 -11.44 0.89
CA ASN A 18 -9.81 -11.37 2.34
C ASN A 18 -8.49 -10.76 2.84
N PRO A 19 -8.49 -9.50 3.32
CA PRO A 19 -7.28 -8.84 3.82
C PRO A 19 -6.67 -9.53 5.05
N SER A 20 -7.38 -10.40 5.76
CA SER A 20 -6.77 -11.18 6.86
C SER A 20 -6.08 -12.45 6.34
N PHE A 21 -6.57 -13.03 5.24
CA PHE A 21 -6.04 -14.28 4.70
C PHE A 21 -4.84 -14.03 3.79
N ASN A 22 -4.85 -12.94 3.00
CA ASN A 22 -3.72 -12.59 2.14
C ASN A 22 -2.41 -12.43 2.91
N ARG A 23 -2.47 -12.06 4.20
CA ARG A 23 -1.32 -12.05 5.13
C ARG A 23 -0.55 -13.37 5.12
N ARG A 24 -1.26 -14.51 5.11
CA ARG A 24 -0.68 -15.86 5.10
C ARG A 24 0.07 -16.18 3.81
N LEU A 25 -0.12 -15.39 2.76
CA LEU A 25 0.61 -15.46 1.48
C LEU A 25 1.76 -14.45 1.45
N VAL A 26 1.55 -13.26 2.00
CA VAL A 26 2.56 -12.19 2.08
C VAL A 26 3.71 -12.57 3.01
N GLU A 27 3.43 -13.09 4.21
CA GLU A 27 4.47 -13.44 5.20
C GLU A 27 5.49 -14.47 4.65
N PRO A 28 5.06 -15.61 4.05
CA PRO A 28 5.99 -16.53 3.40
C PRO A 28 6.77 -15.89 2.25
N ALA A 29 6.14 -15.00 1.47
CA ALA A 29 6.82 -14.31 0.37
C ALA A 29 7.95 -13.40 0.89
N LEU A 30 7.72 -12.69 1.99
CA LEU A 30 8.73 -11.85 2.64
C LEU A 30 9.91 -12.67 3.15
N LEU A 31 9.64 -13.79 3.83
CA LEU A 31 10.67 -14.69 4.36
C LEU A 31 11.50 -15.36 3.26
N ALA A 32 10.84 -15.73 2.16
CA ALA A 32 11.48 -16.46 1.07
C ALA A 32 12.23 -15.59 0.05
N PHE A 33 11.69 -14.40 -0.27
CA PHE A 33 12.16 -13.59 -1.40
C PHE A 33 12.61 -12.17 -1.01
N GLY A 34 12.44 -11.80 0.27
CA GLY A 34 12.88 -10.52 0.81
C GLY A 34 11.91 -9.38 0.57
N ARG A 35 11.84 -8.47 1.55
CA ARG A 35 10.90 -7.34 1.60
C ARG A 35 11.01 -6.42 0.38
N ARG A 36 12.23 -6.10 -0.05
CA ARG A 36 12.50 -5.18 -1.15
C ARG A 36 11.85 -5.66 -2.46
N ARG A 37 12.04 -6.94 -2.78
CA ARG A 37 11.53 -7.54 -4.01
C ARG A 37 10.01 -7.65 -4.01
N VAL A 38 9.44 -8.10 -2.90
CA VAL A 38 7.98 -8.16 -2.72
C VAL A 38 7.34 -6.78 -2.89
N ARG A 39 7.90 -5.76 -2.23
CA ARG A 39 7.39 -4.38 -2.29
C ARG A 39 7.46 -3.78 -3.69
N MET A 40 8.57 -3.95 -4.42
CA MET A 40 8.66 -3.49 -5.80
C MET A 40 7.60 -4.12 -6.70
N ALA A 41 7.37 -5.43 -6.55
CA ALA A 41 6.38 -6.11 -7.37
C ALA A 41 4.96 -5.62 -7.04
N LEU A 42 4.63 -5.42 -5.76
CA LEU A 42 3.35 -4.81 -5.34
C LEU A 42 3.18 -3.39 -5.87
N LEU A 43 4.23 -2.57 -5.88
CA LEU A 43 4.21 -1.24 -6.49
C LEU A 43 3.84 -1.33 -7.98
N GLY A 44 4.43 -2.27 -8.72
CA GLY A 44 4.07 -2.50 -10.13
C GLY A 44 2.59 -2.86 -10.33
N TRP A 45 2.01 -3.69 -9.47
CA TRP A 45 0.57 -3.99 -9.49
C TRP A 45 -0.30 -2.76 -9.20
N LEU A 46 0.12 -1.89 -8.27
CA LEU A 46 -0.58 -0.65 -7.99
C LEU A 46 -0.56 0.30 -9.20
N GLU A 47 0.59 0.44 -9.86
CA GLU A 47 0.75 1.39 -10.98
C GLU A 47 0.06 0.90 -12.26
N THR A 48 0.12 -0.40 -12.55
CA THR A 48 -0.25 -0.94 -13.87
C THR A 48 -1.45 -1.89 -13.88
N GLY A 49 -1.90 -2.34 -12.70
CA GLY A 49 -2.99 -3.31 -12.59
C GLY A 49 -4.37 -2.72 -12.85
N THR A 50 -5.33 -3.62 -12.98
CA THR A 50 -6.78 -3.35 -12.88
C THR A 50 -7.17 -2.93 -11.46
N ASP A 51 -8.38 -2.38 -11.28
CA ASP A 51 -8.87 -1.99 -9.94
C ASP A 51 -8.79 -3.13 -8.91
N VAL A 52 -9.11 -4.36 -9.31
CA VAL A 52 -9.02 -5.55 -8.46
C VAL A 52 -7.59 -5.80 -8.00
N GLU A 53 -6.64 -5.68 -8.92
CA GLU A 53 -5.22 -5.90 -8.67
C GLU A 53 -4.63 -4.78 -7.81
N ARG A 54 -5.02 -3.53 -8.07
CA ARG A 54 -4.62 -2.36 -7.28
C ARG A 54 -5.09 -2.46 -5.84
N ALA A 55 -6.37 -2.78 -5.64
CA ALA A 55 -6.94 -2.98 -4.32
C ALA A 55 -6.27 -4.15 -3.59
N GLY A 56 -6.04 -5.25 -4.31
CA GLY A 56 -5.29 -6.41 -3.83
C GLY A 56 -3.86 -6.10 -3.40
N ALA A 57 -3.13 -5.36 -4.23
CA ALA A 57 -1.77 -4.92 -3.95
C ALA A 57 -1.71 -4.03 -2.73
N ALA A 58 -2.69 -3.12 -2.55
CA ALA A 58 -2.77 -2.27 -1.37
C ALA A 58 -3.01 -3.07 -0.08
N ARG A 59 -3.94 -4.05 -0.11
CA ARG A 59 -4.16 -4.98 1.02
C ARG A 59 -2.90 -5.78 1.33
N ALA A 60 -2.18 -6.26 0.32
CA ALA A 60 -0.95 -7.03 0.52
C ALA A 60 0.20 -6.16 1.07
N TRP A 61 0.34 -4.94 0.56
CA TRP A 61 1.37 -3.99 0.97
C TRP A 61 1.28 -3.67 2.46
N TYR A 62 0.06 -3.50 3.00
CA TYR A 62 -0.18 -3.24 4.43
C TYR A 62 0.57 -4.23 5.34
N TRP A 63 0.51 -5.54 5.01
CA TRP A 63 1.21 -6.57 5.76
C TRP A 63 2.73 -6.53 5.59
N THR A 64 3.23 -5.99 4.47
CA THR A 64 4.68 -5.75 4.32
C THR A 64 5.19 -4.61 5.21
N ALA A 65 4.33 -3.80 5.82
CA ALA A 65 4.74 -2.77 6.77
C ALA A 65 4.67 -3.25 8.22
N LEU A 66 3.72 -4.13 8.55
CA LEU A 66 3.50 -4.62 9.92
C LEU A 66 4.36 -5.80 10.35
N THR A 67 4.90 -6.56 9.41
CA THR A 67 5.70 -7.78 9.64
C THR A 67 7.16 -7.47 9.99
N VAL A 68 7.41 -6.43 10.81
CA VAL A 68 8.77 -6.03 11.19
C VAL A 68 9.05 -6.45 12.63
N ASP A 69 9.69 -7.62 12.76
CA ASP A 69 10.70 -7.84 13.79
C ASP A 69 11.83 -8.68 13.20
N ASP A 70 12.69 -8.02 12.42
CA ASP A 70 13.96 -8.61 11.98
C ASP A 70 15.06 -7.68 12.49
N GLY A 71 15.60 -7.98 13.68
CA GLY A 71 16.72 -7.27 14.31
C GLY A 71 18.06 -7.34 13.54
N ARG A 72 18.04 -7.20 12.21
CA ARG A 72 19.20 -7.14 11.32
C ARG A 72 19.32 -5.73 10.75
N THR A 73 20.25 -4.98 11.32
CA THR A 73 20.48 -3.55 11.14
C THR A 73 21.11 -3.17 9.79
N ALA A 74 20.60 -2.03 9.29
CA ALA A 74 21.29 -0.90 8.66
C ALA A 74 21.76 -0.92 7.19
N ILE A 75 22.03 -2.04 6.51
CA ILE A 75 22.59 -1.97 5.13
C ILE A 75 21.51 -1.76 4.03
N GLY A 76 20.21 -1.79 4.36
CA GLY A 76 19.10 -1.63 3.40
C GLY A 76 18.00 -0.64 3.80
N ALA A 77 18.27 0.23 4.78
CA ALA A 77 17.28 1.18 5.29
C ALA A 77 16.89 2.26 4.26
N ASP A 78 17.86 2.72 3.47
CA ASP A 78 17.70 3.78 2.47
C ASP A 78 16.90 3.30 1.23
N ASP A 79 17.27 2.14 0.68
CA ASP A 79 16.49 1.46 -0.38
C ASP A 79 15.03 1.18 0.04
N GLY A 80 14.82 0.84 1.32
CA GLY A 80 13.50 0.61 1.89
C GLY A 80 12.68 1.89 2.08
N ALA A 81 13.34 3.04 2.27
CA ALA A 81 12.71 4.36 2.32
C ALA A 81 12.29 4.79 0.91
N SER A 82 13.18 4.71 -0.07
CA SER A 82 12.90 5.05 -1.47
C SER A 82 11.69 4.30 -2.04
N ILE A 83 11.57 2.99 -1.80
CA ILE A 83 10.42 2.20 -2.28
C ILE A 83 9.14 2.55 -1.51
N ARG A 84 9.23 2.91 -0.22
CA ARG A 84 8.08 3.36 0.56
C ARG A 84 7.58 4.71 0.06
N ASP A 85 8.48 5.64 -0.25
CA ASP A 85 8.14 6.96 -0.74
C ASP A 85 7.53 6.89 -2.15
N ALA A 86 8.10 6.03 -3.01
CA ALA A 86 7.51 5.72 -4.32
C ALA A 86 6.10 5.14 -4.17
N TRP A 87 5.89 4.20 -3.24
CA TRP A 87 4.57 3.66 -2.93
C TRP A 87 3.59 4.73 -2.44
N HIS A 88 3.98 5.57 -1.48
CA HIS A 88 3.11 6.64 -0.98
C HIS A 88 2.72 7.60 -2.09
N ALA A 89 3.67 8.00 -2.95
CA ALA A 89 3.39 8.89 -4.07
C ALA A 89 2.45 8.24 -5.10
N ALA A 90 2.67 6.96 -5.44
CA ALA A 90 1.79 6.21 -6.35
C ALA A 90 0.38 6.04 -5.77
N ALA A 91 0.29 5.60 -4.51
CA ALA A 91 -0.98 5.39 -3.81
C ALA A 91 -1.77 6.68 -3.62
N LEU A 92 -1.09 7.81 -3.37
CA LEU A 92 -1.74 9.12 -3.27
C LEU A 92 -2.37 9.54 -4.61
N ARG A 93 -1.61 9.40 -5.72
CA ARG A 93 -2.14 9.69 -7.07
C ARG A 93 -3.29 8.76 -7.42
N GLU A 94 -3.16 7.48 -7.11
CA GLU A 94 -4.19 6.48 -7.39
C GLU A 94 -5.46 6.78 -6.59
N PHE A 95 -5.36 7.12 -5.30
CA PHE A 95 -6.51 7.46 -4.47
C PHE A 95 -7.31 8.65 -5.04
N VAL A 96 -6.59 9.69 -5.51
CA VAL A 96 -7.20 10.89 -6.09
C VAL A 96 -7.86 10.59 -7.44
N THR A 97 -7.16 9.88 -8.32
CA THR A 97 -7.58 9.70 -9.72
C THR A 97 -8.55 8.54 -9.95
N ASN A 98 -8.59 7.55 -9.06
CA ASN A 98 -9.45 6.39 -9.19
C ASN A 98 -10.67 6.49 -8.26
N GLU A 99 -11.86 6.47 -8.84
CA GLU A 99 -13.15 6.55 -8.12
C GLU A 99 -13.64 5.20 -7.59
N ASN A 100 -12.95 4.10 -7.91
CA ASN A 100 -13.30 2.77 -7.45
C ASN A 100 -13.22 2.70 -5.92
N VAL A 101 -14.36 2.39 -5.30
CA VAL A 101 -14.51 2.37 -3.84
C VAL A 101 -13.62 1.31 -3.19
N ASP A 102 -13.44 0.13 -3.79
CA ASP A 102 -12.58 -0.92 -3.22
C ASP A 102 -11.10 -0.52 -3.23
N VAL A 103 -10.66 0.14 -4.31
CA VAL A 103 -9.30 0.68 -4.42
C VAL A 103 -9.07 1.72 -3.32
N ARG A 104 -9.95 2.71 -3.19
CA ARG A 104 -9.84 3.75 -2.16
C ARG A 104 -9.86 3.17 -0.74
N ARG A 105 -10.78 2.25 -0.45
CA ARG A 105 -10.86 1.55 0.85
C ARG A 105 -9.61 0.75 1.16
N SER A 106 -8.99 0.12 0.16
CA SER A 106 -7.81 -0.71 0.34
C SER A 106 -6.53 0.09 0.50
N ILE A 107 -6.40 1.24 -0.17
CA ILE A 107 -5.25 2.14 -0.08
C ILE A 107 -5.23 2.90 1.25
N LEU A 108 -6.36 3.47 1.64
CA LEU A 108 -6.46 4.45 2.73
C LEU A 108 -5.85 4.01 4.08
N PRO A 109 -5.95 2.73 4.52
CA PRO A 109 -5.35 2.30 5.78
C PRO A 109 -3.83 2.48 5.86
N GLY A 110 -3.14 2.41 4.72
CA GLY A 110 -1.69 2.55 4.60
C GLY A 110 -1.23 3.84 3.91
N LEU A 111 -2.16 4.74 3.56
CA LEU A 111 -1.87 6.04 2.95
C LEU A 111 -1.85 7.11 4.05
N PRO A 112 -0.70 7.74 4.35
CA PRO A 112 -0.68 8.88 5.25
C PRO A 112 -1.42 10.07 4.63
N LEU A 113 -2.38 10.66 5.34
CA LEU A 113 -3.05 11.90 4.93
C LEU A 113 -2.50 13.12 5.70
N VAL A 114 -1.17 13.26 5.74
CA VAL A 114 -0.48 14.37 6.43
C VAL A 114 0.67 14.90 5.58
N LEU A 115 0.80 16.23 5.48
CA LEU A 115 1.78 16.88 4.60
C LEU A 115 3.23 16.45 4.87
N ARG A 116 3.60 16.29 6.15
CA ARG A 116 4.96 15.90 6.59
C ARG A 116 5.43 14.54 6.06
N ALA A 117 4.52 13.69 5.59
CA ALA A 117 4.86 12.38 5.02
C ALA A 117 5.28 12.45 3.55
N TYR A 118 5.21 13.63 2.92
CA TYR A 118 5.44 13.83 1.49
C TYR A 118 6.37 15.02 1.23
N PRO A 119 7.10 14.99 0.09
CA PRO A 119 7.82 16.16 -0.38
C PRO A 119 6.84 17.29 -0.79
N ALA A 120 7.32 18.53 -0.76
CA ALA A 120 6.48 19.73 -0.87
C ALA A 120 5.66 19.79 -2.18
N GLU A 121 6.17 19.20 -3.25
CA GLU A 121 5.52 19.16 -4.56
C GLU A 121 4.22 18.35 -4.55
N LEU A 122 4.05 17.43 -3.58
CA LEU A 122 2.86 16.61 -3.44
C LEU A 122 1.86 17.15 -2.42
N HIS A 123 2.20 18.21 -1.67
CA HIS A 123 1.31 18.77 -0.64
C HIS A 123 -0.09 19.14 -1.17
N PRO A 124 -0.24 19.80 -2.35
CA PRO A 124 -1.56 20.07 -2.90
C PRO A 124 -2.38 18.79 -3.19
N LEU A 125 -1.71 17.71 -3.58
CA LEU A 125 -2.37 16.43 -3.84
C LEU A 125 -2.82 15.75 -2.55
N VAL A 126 -2.08 15.92 -1.45
CA VAL A 126 -2.48 15.45 -0.12
C VAL A 126 -3.73 16.19 0.36
N GLU A 127 -3.75 17.51 0.23
CA GLU A 127 -4.92 18.33 0.59
C GLU A 127 -6.16 17.88 -0.20
N HIS A 128 -6.01 17.68 -1.51
CA HIS A 128 -7.10 17.19 -2.35
C HIS A 128 -7.56 15.77 -1.98
N ALA A 129 -6.63 14.87 -1.63
CA ALA A 129 -6.97 13.53 -1.13
C ALA A 129 -7.77 13.60 0.19
N VAL A 130 -7.42 14.52 1.09
CA VAL A 130 -8.16 14.76 2.34
C VAL A 130 -9.58 15.24 2.03
N GLU A 131 -9.74 16.20 1.13
CA GLU A 131 -11.06 16.69 0.69
C GLU A 131 -11.93 15.56 0.14
N ILE A 132 -11.40 14.76 -0.80
CA ILE A 132 -12.09 13.60 -1.38
C ILE A 132 -12.52 12.62 -0.29
N ALA A 133 -11.63 12.32 0.66
CA ALA A 133 -11.89 11.31 1.68
C ALA A 133 -12.95 11.77 2.70
N LEU A 134 -12.88 13.02 3.15
CA LEU A 134 -13.85 13.58 4.11
C LEU A 134 -15.24 13.79 3.48
N ALA A 135 -15.30 14.14 2.19
CA ALA A 135 -16.56 14.29 1.47
C ALA A 135 -17.12 12.98 0.90
N HIS A 136 -16.42 11.86 1.07
CA HIS A 136 -16.79 10.59 0.42
C HIS A 136 -18.14 10.07 0.93
N PRO A 137 -19.03 9.54 0.05
CA PRO A 137 -20.29 8.94 0.47
C PRO A 137 -20.11 7.64 1.26
N ASP A 138 -18.93 7.04 1.16
CA ASP A 138 -18.58 5.81 1.89
C ASP A 138 -18.18 6.12 3.33
N GLU A 139 -18.93 5.59 4.29
CA GLU A 139 -18.73 5.88 5.71
C GLU A 139 -17.35 5.43 6.21
N TYR A 140 -16.86 4.27 5.76
CA TYR A 140 -15.56 3.77 6.18
C TYR A 140 -14.43 4.70 5.75
N ILE A 141 -14.44 5.15 4.48
CA ILE A 141 -13.44 6.08 3.96
C ILE A 141 -13.45 7.38 4.78
N ARG A 142 -14.63 7.95 5.01
CA ARG A 142 -14.76 9.20 5.77
C ARG A 142 -14.25 9.07 7.20
N GLN A 143 -14.71 8.06 7.95
CA GLN A 143 -14.28 7.85 9.34
C GLN A 143 -12.76 7.60 9.45
N ARG A 144 -12.20 6.86 8.49
CA ARG A 144 -10.76 6.59 8.46
C ARG A 144 -9.95 7.86 8.20
N ALA A 145 -10.42 8.75 7.32
CA ALA A 145 -9.79 10.03 7.07
C ALA A 145 -9.86 10.96 8.28
N GLU A 146 -11.02 11.07 8.93
CA GLU A 146 -11.21 11.85 10.17
C GLU A 146 -10.21 11.41 11.25
N THR A 147 -10.02 10.10 11.40
CA THR A 147 -9.07 9.53 12.35
C THR A 147 -7.63 9.95 12.03
N GLN A 148 -7.24 9.96 10.75
CA GLN A 148 -5.87 10.29 10.35
C GLN A 148 -5.55 11.78 10.43
N VAL A 149 -6.51 12.65 10.09
CA VAL A 149 -6.32 14.11 10.11
C VAL A 149 -6.28 14.66 11.54
N SER A 150 -6.89 13.94 12.49
CA SER A 150 -6.89 14.29 13.91
C SER A 150 -5.60 13.92 14.67
N LEU A 151 -4.62 13.28 14.02
CA LEU A 151 -3.35 12.79 14.59
C LEU A 151 -2.11 13.63 14.23
#